data_AF-A0AAV6CLI7-F1
#
_entry.id   AF-A0AAV6CLI7-F1
#
_cell.length_a   1.000
_cell.length_b   1.000
_cell.length_c   1.000
_cell.angle_alpha   90.00
_cell.angle_beta   90.00
_cell.angle_gamma   90.00
#
_symmetry.space_group_name_H-M   'P 1'
#
loop_
_entity.id
_entity.type
_entity.pdbx_description
1 polymer ?
#
loop_
_entity_poly.entity_id
_entity_poly.type
_entity_poly.pdbx_seq_one_letter_code
_entity_poly.pdbx_strand_id
1 'polypeptide(L)'
;LQNFSEAIKAFSTIPQRFPKHPLTPLAWGKVGDCYYQYASQSPDDYARATNAYWNVLTNSAAPVVAICQANVGIGDVLEKMSALTTNRAVRLSLQRQALDFHLNVIYGKGLNGEPADPYWLGRAATGAARLAEAVGQPGQAVELYQRLIQLIPSRGPYYQTRIQALTKSG
;
A
#
# COMPACT_ATOMS: atom_id res chain seq x y z
N LEU A 1 -4.13 12.31 -19.37
CA LEU A 1 -2.65 12.24 -19.28
C LEU A 1 -2.03 13.58 -18.87
N GLN A 2 -2.39 14.71 -19.53
CA GLN A 2 -1.96 16.05 -19.11
C GLN A 2 -2.21 16.33 -17.62
N ASN A 3 -3.36 15.86 -17.10
CA ASN A 3 -3.76 16.09 -15.71
C ASN A 3 -2.78 15.51 -14.66
N PHE A 4 -2.10 14.38 -14.92
CA PHE A 4 -1.17 13.79 -13.93
C PHE A 4 0.17 14.50 -13.91
N SER A 5 0.70 14.87 -15.08
CA SER A 5 1.93 15.69 -15.19
C SER A 5 1.75 17.05 -14.52
N GLU A 6 0.61 17.71 -14.77
CA GLU A 6 0.26 18.98 -14.15
C GLU A 6 0.03 18.82 -12.64
N ALA A 7 -0.67 17.77 -12.21
CA ALA A 7 -0.86 17.47 -10.80
C ALA A 7 0.48 17.22 -10.08
N ILE A 8 1.41 16.48 -10.69
CA ILE A 8 2.76 16.27 -10.12
C ILE A 8 3.45 17.61 -9.92
N LYS A 9 3.44 18.51 -10.92
CA LYS A 9 4.03 19.85 -10.80
C LYS A 9 3.38 20.66 -9.67
N ALA A 10 2.05 20.67 -9.62
CA ALA A 10 1.29 21.41 -8.62
C ALA A 10 1.59 20.89 -7.20
N PHE A 11 1.45 19.59 -6.97
CA PHE A 11 1.68 19.00 -5.65
C PHE A 11 3.15 19.04 -5.24
N SER A 12 4.10 18.91 -6.17
CA SER A 12 5.54 18.99 -5.86
C SER A 12 5.98 20.39 -5.44
N THR A 13 5.21 21.44 -5.75
CA THR A 13 5.54 22.81 -5.34
C THR A 13 5.50 22.99 -3.82
N ILE A 14 4.56 22.32 -3.13
CA ILE A 14 4.40 22.41 -1.68
C ILE A 14 5.64 21.89 -0.92
N PRO A 15 6.11 20.64 -1.11
CA PRO A 15 7.28 20.15 -0.41
C PRO A 15 8.56 20.91 -0.80
N GLN A 16 8.66 21.42 -2.03
CA GLN A 16 9.84 22.17 -2.49
C GLN A 16 9.92 23.57 -1.87
N ARG A 17 8.80 24.29 -1.78
CA ARG A 17 8.78 25.68 -1.28
C ARG A 17 8.50 25.78 0.21
N PHE A 18 7.75 24.83 0.75
CA PHE A 18 7.28 24.86 2.14
C PHE A 18 7.50 23.50 2.84
N PRO A 19 8.74 23.01 2.94
CA PRO A 19 9.03 21.65 3.42
C PRO A 19 8.53 21.37 4.85
N LYS A 20 8.36 22.40 5.69
CA LYS A 20 7.83 22.28 7.07
C LYS A 20 6.33 22.51 7.19
N HIS A 21 5.63 22.78 6.08
CA HIS A 21 4.20 23.04 6.09
C HIS A 21 3.42 21.76 6.43
N PRO A 22 2.33 21.83 7.22
CA PRO A 22 1.54 20.65 7.61
C PRO A 22 0.95 19.85 6.43
N LEU A 23 0.78 20.50 5.27
CA LEU A 23 0.30 19.83 4.04
C LEU A 23 1.39 19.09 3.26
N THR A 24 2.66 19.28 3.61
CA THR A 24 3.79 18.66 2.88
C THR A 24 3.69 17.13 2.81
N PRO A 25 3.39 16.40 3.90
CA PRO A 25 3.19 14.95 3.84
C PRO A 25 2.04 14.54 2.92
N LEU A 26 0.92 15.27 2.95
CA LEU A 26 -0.24 14.99 2.08
C LEU A 26 0.10 15.25 0.60
N ALA A 27 0.83 16.32 0.31
CA ALA A 27 1.31 16.63 -1.03
C ALA A 27 2.23 15.53 -1.57
N TRP A 28 3.17 15.04 -0.74
CA TRP A 28 4.01 13.89 -1.11
C TRP A 28 3.20 12.63 -1.39
N GLY A 29 2.16 12.34 -0.59
CA GLY A 29 1.23 11.24 -0.86
C GLY A 29 0.56 11.39 -2.24
N LYS A 30 0.11 12.59 -2.60
CA LYS A 30 -0.48 12.86 -3.93
C LYS A 30 0.51 12.77 -5.08
N VAL A 31 1.76 13.19 -4.88
CA VAL A 31 2.84 12.96 -5.85
C VAL A 31 3.05 11.46 -6.06
N GLY A 32 3.05 10.66 -4.99
CA GLY A 32 3.11 9.20 -5.04
C GLY A 32 1.95 8.58 -5.82
N ASP A 33 0.71 8.99 -5.54
CA ASP A 33 -0.50 8.52 -6.24
C ASP A 33 -0.40 8.78 -7.76
N CYS A 34 0.12 9.94 -8.14
CA CYS A 34 0.24 10.34 -9.54
C CYS A 34 1.32 9.53 -10.26
N TYR A 35 2.51 9.37 -9.65
CA TYR A 35 3.57 8.54 -10.23
C TYR A 35 3.15 7.08 -10.34
N TYR A 36 2.45 6.54 -9.33
CA TYR A 36 1.96 5.16 -9.38
C TYR A 36 1.00 4.93 -10.55
N GLN A 37 0.06 5.86 -10.79
CA GLN A 37 -0.84 5.77 -11.94
C GLN A 37 -0.10 5.90 -13.27
N TYR A 38 0.90 6.78 -13.34
CA TYR A 38 1.69 7.01 -14.54
C TYR A 38 2.63 5.83 -14.86
N ALA A 39 3.05 5.07 -13.83
CA ALA A 39 3.94 3.91 -13.97
C ALA A 39 3.37 2.74 -14.79
N SER A 40 2.06 2.74 -15.06
CA SER A 40 1.44 1.83 -16.03
C SER A 40 1.99 2.01 -17.45
N GLN A 41 2.50 3.20 -17.80
CA GLN A 41 3.07 3.52 -19.10
C GLN A 41 4.60 3.62 -19.08
N SER A 42 5.19 3.96 -17.92
CA SER A 42 6.64 4.05 -17.74
C SER A 42 7.02 3.40 -16.41
N PRO A 43 7.44 2.12 -16.41
CA PRO A 43 7.77 1.40 -15.18
C PRO A 43 8.82 2.09 -14.29
N ASP A 44 9.67 2.96 -14.84
CA ASP A 44 10.62 3.77 -14.08
C ASP A 44 9.95 4.68 -13.05
N ASP A 45 8.68 5.05 -13.26
CA ASP A 45 7.90 5.87 -12.33
C ASP A 45 7.49 5.13 -11.05
N TYR A 46 7.60 3.80 -10.99
CA TYR A 46 7.41 3.08 -9.73
C TYR A 46 8.42 3.52 -8.67
N ALA A 47 9.68 3.76 -9.05
CA ALA A 47 10.69 4.26 -8.12
C ALA A 47 10.38 5.70 -7.66
N ARG A 48 9.81 6.53 -8.53
CA ARG A 48 9.39 7.89 -8.16
C ARG A 48 8.19 7.84 -7.20
N ALA A 49 7.26 6.92 -7.41
CA ALA A 49 6.13 6.71 -6.51
C ALA A 49 6.58 6.27 -5.11
N THR A 50 7.43 5.25 -5.00
CA THR A 50 7.93 4.79 -3.69
C THR A 50 8.72 5.88 -2.97
N ASN A 51 9.56 6.63 -3.67
CA ASN A 51 10.31 7.75 -3.08
C ASN A 51 9.38 8.85 -2.53
N ALA A 52 8.32 9.20 -3.26
CA ALA A 52 7.34 10.18 -2.82
C ALA A 52 6.59 9.70 -1.57
N TYR A 53 6.13 8.45 -1.53
CA TYR A 53 5.52 7.87 -0.34
C TYR A 53 6.51 7.75 0.83
N TRP A 54 7.78 7.43 0.56
CA TRP A 54 8.80 7.35 1.61
C TRP A 54 9.04 8.70 2.29
N ASN A 55 8.97 9.81 1.54
CA ASN A 55 9.01 11.16 2.12
C ASN A 55 7.84 11.45 3.08
N VAL A 56 6.71 10.76 2.93
CA VAL A 56 5.61 10.82 3.91
C VAL A 56 6.01 10.07 5.18
N LEU A 57 6.52 8.85 5.04
CA LEU A 57 6.85 7.97 6.17
C LEU A 57 8.01 8.47 7.02
N THR A 58 8.92 9.24 6.45
CA THR A 58 10.06 9.85 7.17
C THR A 58 9.73 11.24 7.73
N ASN A 59 8.56 11.78 7.44
CA ASN A 59 8.13 13.06 7.97
C ASN A 59 7.44 12.86 9.34
N SER A 60 8.07 13.35 10.40
CA SER A 60 7.55 13.22 11.77
C SER A 60 6.23 13.94 12.02
N ALA A 61 5.85 14.90 11.16
CA ALA A 61 4.59 15.62 11.23
C ALA A 61 3.52 15.02 10.30
N ALA A 62 3.78 13.86 9.67
CA ALA A 62 2.80 13.21 8.81
C ALA A 62 1.55 12.80 9.62
N PRO A 63 0.34 13.23 9.21
CA PRO A 63 -0.87 12.74 9.84
C PRO A 63 -1.08 11.26 9.51
N VAL A 64 -1.74 10.52 10.39
CA VAL A 64 -1.97 9.07 10.28
C VAL A 64 -2.58 8.68 8.94
N VAL A 65 -3.52 9.48 8.42
CA VAL A 65 -4.11 9.24 7.10
C VAL A 65 -3.08 9.23 5.97
N ALA A 66 -2.06 10.11 6.03
CA ALA A 66 -0.99 10.16 5.04
C ALA A 66 -0.02 8.98 5.22
N ILE A 67 0.28 8.60 6.47
CA ILE A 67 1.11 7.42 6.78
C ILE A 67 0.43 6.14 6.27
N CYS A 68 -0.88 5.98 6.51
CA CYS A 68 -1.67 4.86 5.99
C CYS A 68 -1.68 4.83 4.47
N GLN A 69 -1.93 5.98 3.83
CA GLN A 69 -1.87 6.12 2.37
C GLN A 69 -0.51 5.69 1.83
N ALA A 70 0.58 6.18 2.41
CA ALA A 70 1.93 5.89 1.95
C ALA A 70 2.32 4.42 2.13
N ASN A 71 1.96 3.79 3.25
CA ASN A 71 2.17 2.36 3.43
C ASN A 71 1.41 1.54 2.39
N VAL A 72 0.10 1.81 2.20
CA VAL A 72 -0.69 1.10 1.17
C VAL A 72 -0.13 1.36 -0.23
N GLY A 73 0.25 2.60 -0.54
CA GLY A 73 0.81 2.98 -1.83
C GLY A 73 2.14 2.29 -2.14
N ILE A 74 3.05 2.20 -1.17
CA ILE A 74 4.30 1.44 -1.34
C ILE A 74 4.00 -0.05 -1.53
N GLY A 75 3.09 -0.62 -0.75
CA GLY A 75 2.65 -2.01 -0.91
C GLY A 75 2.15 -2.30 -2.33
N ASP A 76 1.24 -1.46 -2.82
CA ASP A 76 0.68 -1.56 -4.18
C ASP A 76 1.78 -1.44 -5.25
N VAL A 77 2.71 -0.49 -5.10
CA VAL A 77 3.82 -0.30 -6.06
C VAL A 77 4.75 -1.52 -6.09
N LEU A 78 5.18 -2.02 -4.93
CA LEU A 78 6.07 -3.17 -4.83
C LEU A 78 5.43 -4.42 -5.43
N GLU A 79 4.14 -4.61 -5.19
CA GLU A 79 3.40 -5.69 -5.82
C GLU A 79 3.39 -5.55 -7.34
N LYS A 80 3.11 -4.37 -7.89
CA LYS A 80 3.17 -4.16 -9.35
C LYS A 80 4.56 -4.45 -9.90
N MET A 81 5.62 -3.98 -9.24
CA MET A 81 7.00 -4.30 -9.62
C MET A 81 7.27 -5.80 -9.58
N SER A 82 6.70 -6.53 -8.62
CA SER A 82 6.84 -7.99 -8.52
C SER A 82 6.26 -8.72 -9.73
N ALA A 83 5.20 -8.17 -10.33
CA ALA A 83 4.57 -8.72 -11.53
C ALA A 83 5.39 -8.48 -12.82
N LEU A 84 6.32 -7.53 -12.81
CA LEU A 84 7.15 -7.19 -13.97
C LEU A 84 8.43 -8.03 -14.08
N THR A 85 8.85 -8.68 -12.98
CA THR A 85 10.07 -9.49 -12.97
C THR A 85 9.77 -10.97 -13.21
N THR A 86 10.61 -11.61 -14.02
CA THR A 86 10.59 -13.08 -14.22
C THR A 86 11.42 -13.82 -13.17
N ASN A 87 12.28 -13.10 -12.41
CA ASN A 87 13.10 -13.70 -11.37
C ASN A 87 12.24 -14.02 -10.14
N ARG A 88 12.06 -15.32 -9.85
CA ARG A 88 11.24 -15.79 -8.72
C ARG A 88 11.69 -15.26 -7.37
N ALA A 89 12.99 -15.19 -7.10
CA ALA A 89 13.51 -14.72 -5.81
C ALA A 89 13.23 -13.23 -5.62
N VAL A 90 13.44 -12.43 -6.68
CA VAL A 90 13.14 -10.99 -6.65
C VAL A 90 11.65 -10.74 -6.50
N ARG A 91 10.81 -11.47 -7.25
CA ARG A 91 9.35 -11.41 -7.14
C ARG A 91 8.87 -11.69 -5.71
N LEU A 92 9.35 -12.77 -5.10
CA LEU A 92 8.97 -13.12 -3.72
C LEU A 92 9.47 -12.08 -2.70
N SER A 93 10.67 -11.54 -2.89
CA SER A 93 11.19 -10.46 -2.03
C SER A 93 10.31 -9.21 -2.09
N LEU A 94 9.92 -8.78 -3.29
CA LEU A 94 9.02 -7.64 -3.49
C LEU A 94 7.63 -7.90 -2.88
N GLN A 95 7.08 -9.10 -3.05
CA GLN A 95 5.78 -9.47 -2.47
C GLN A 95 5.80 -9.50 -0.94
N ARG A 96 6.89 -9.98 -0.32
CA ARG A 96 7.06 -9.95 1.14
C ARG A 96 7.15 -8.52 1.67
N GLN A 97 7.94 -7.67 1.02
CA GLN A 97 8.01 -6.26 1.39
C GLN A 97 6.65 -5.56 1.22
N ALA A 98 5.94 -5.83 0.12
CA ALA A 98 4.61 -5.31 -0.11
C ALA A 98 3.64 -5.71 1.03
N LEU A 99 3.70 -6.97 1.45
CA LEU A 99 2.93 -7.50 2.56
C LEU A 99 3.25 -6.74 3.86
N ASP A 100 4.53 -6.57 4.21
CA ASP A 100 4.95 -5.86 5.41
C ASP A 100 4.39 -4.43 5.47
N PHE A 101 4.39 -3.70 4.36
CA PHE A 101 3.82 -2.36 4.31
C PHE A 101 2.31 -2.34 4.56
N HIS A 102 1.55 -3.30 4.03
CA HIS A 102 0.13 -3.41 4.37
C HIS A 102 -0.09 -3.81 5.84
N LEU A 103 0.74 -4.72 6.37
CA LEU A 103 0.67 -5.15 7.76
C LEU A 103 0.95 -3.99 8.74
N ASN A 104 1.80 -3.02 8.36
CA ASN A 104 2.01 -1.82 9.17
C ASN A 104 0.71 -1.07 9.46
N VAL A 105 -0.17 -0.94 8.45
CA VAL A 105 -1.48 -0.28 8.62
C VAL A 105 -2.43 -1.13 9.48
N ILE A 106 -2.44 -2.44 9.24
CA ILE A 106 -3.35 -3.39 9.91
C ILE A 106 -3.04 -3.52 11.41
N TYR A 107 -1.76 -3.46 11.77
CA TYR A 107 -1.25 -3.60 13.13
C TYR A 107 -0.83 -2.27 13.76
N GLY A 108 -1.07 -1.13 13.09
CA GLY A 108 -0.82 0.20 13.63
C GLY A 108 0.66 0.58 13.80
N LYS A 109 1.58 -0.12 13.13
CA LYS A 109 3.02 0.17 13.21
C LYS A 109 3.31 1.52 12.55
N GLY A 110 3.86 2.45 13.34
CA GLY A 110 4.18 3.81 12.89
C GLY A 110 2.98 4.76 12.87
N LEU A 111 1.82 4.37 13.42
CA LEU A 111 0.63 5.25 13.52
C LEU A 111 0.51 5.97 14.88
N ASN A 112 1.55 5.92 15.72
CA ASN A 112 1.60 6.62 17.01
C ASN A 112 0.42 6.31 17.98
N GLY A 113 -0.13 5.10 17.91
CA GLY A 113 -1.24 4.66 18.75
C GLY A 113 -2.63 5.07 18.24
N GLU A 114 -2.70 5.82 17.15
CA GLU A 114 -3.97 6.14 16.49
C GLU A 114 -4.39 4.99 15.55
N PRO A 115 -5.69 4.65 15.50
CA PRO A 115 -6.19 3.63 14.59
C PRO A 115 -6.18 4.13 13.15
N ALA A 116 -5.93 3.24 12.20
CA ALA A 116 -6.15 3.51 10.79
C ALA A 116 -7.66 3.72 10.52
N ASP A 117 -7.99 4.69 9.67
CA ASP A 117 -9.35 4.86 9.17
C ASP A 117 -9.84 3.58 8.47
N PRO A 118 -11.14 3.22 8.58
CA PRO A 118 -11.70 2.00 7.99
C PRO A 118 -11.41 1.81 6.49
N TYR A 119 -11.35 2.90 5.72
CA TYR A 119 -11.00 2.84 4.30
C TYR A 119 -9.60 2.27 4.09
N TRP A 120 -8.61 2.82 4.79
CA TRP A 120 -7.22 2.38 4.67
C TRP A 120 -7.01 0.99 5.27
N LEU A 121 -7.69 0.69 6.37
CA LEU A 121 -7.65 -0.63 6.98
C LEU A 121 -8.18 -1.70 6.02
N GLY A 122 -9.33 -1.46 5.37
CA GLY A 122 -9.90 -2.38 4.39
C GLY A 122 -9.02 -2.56 3.15
N ARG A 123 -8.43 -1.46 2.65
CA ARG A 123 -7.47 -1.49 1.53
C ARG A 123 -6.23 -2.32 1.87
N ALA A 124 -5.61 -2.07 3.02
CA ALA A 124 -4.44 -2.78 3.47
C ALA A 124 -4.74 -4.27 3.69
N ALA A 125 -5.83 -4.60 4.39
CA ALA A 125 -6.22 -5.98 4.65
C ALA A 125 -6.46 -6.79 3.36
N THR A 126 -7.09 -6.16 2.35
CA THR A 126 -7.31 -6.80 1.05
C THR A 126 -6.00 -7.12 0.33
N GLY A 127 -5.06 -6.16 0.30
CA GLY A 127 -3.73 -6.36 -0.29
C GLY A 127 -2.93 -7.43 0.46
N ALA A 128 -2.90 -7.34 1.79
CA ALA A 128 -2.17 -8.26 2.66
C ALA A 128 -2.66 -9.71 2.50
N ALA A 129 -3.97 -9.96 2.50
CA ALA A 129 -4.50 -11.33 2.43
C ALA A 129 -4.08 -12.04 1.13
N ARG A 130 -4.15 -11.32 0.00
CA ARG A 130 -3.74 -11.83 -1.31
C ARG A 130 -2.22 -12.02 -1.40
N LEU A 131 -1.44 -11.11 -0.83
CA LEU A 131 0.02 -11.22 -0.81
C LEU A 131 0.50 -12.35 0.11
N ALA A 132 -0.10 -12.52 1.28
CA ALA A 132 0.19 -13.62 2.21
C ALA A 132 0.01 -14.98 1.53
N GLU A 133 -1.06 -15.15 0.75
CA GLU A 133 -1.26 -16.34 -0.08
C GLU A 133 -0.18 -16.49 -1.15
N ALA A 134 0.15 -15.42 -1.88
CA ALA A 134 1.16 -15.44 -2.94
C ALA A 134 2.56 -15.80 -2.43
N VAL A 135 2.92 -15.41 -1.21
CA VAL A 135 4.21 -15.72 -0.59
C VAL A 135 4.23 -17.05 0.17
N GLY A 136 3.13 -17.82 0.12
CA GLY A 136 3.03 -19.15 0.73
C GLY A 136 2.82 -19.13 2.25
N GLN A 137 2.08 -18.14 2.77
CA GLN A 137 1.70 -18.03 4.18
C GLN A 137 0.19 -18.24 4.38
N PRO A 138 -0.32 -19.47 4.25
CA PRO A 138 -1.76 -19.74 4.28
C PRO A 138 -2.41 -19.40 5.63
N GLY A 139 -1.73 -19.63 6.76
CA GLY A 139 -2.25 -19.28 8.09
C GLY A 139 -2.52 -17.78 8.22
N GLN A 140 -1.53 -16.95 7.87
CA GLN A 140 -1.69 -15.50 7.90
C GLN A 140 -2.76 -15.01 6.91
N ALA A 141 -2.83 -15.61 5.71
CA ALA A 141 -3.88 -15.29 4.75
C ALA A 141 -5.28 -15.57 5.31
N VAL A 142 -5.48 -16.71 5.99
CA VAL A 142 -6.77 -17.06 6.63
C VAL A 142 -7.15 -16.05 7.70
N GLU A 143 -6.24 -15.69 8.60
CA GLU A 143 -6.48 -14.67 9.64
C GLU A 143 -6.89 -13.32 9.04
N LEU A 144 -6.20 -12.89 7.98
CA LEU A 144 -6.49 -11.65 7.27
C LEU A 144 -7.86 -11.70 6.57
N TYR A 145 -8.23 -12.82 5.95
CA TYR A 145 -9.56 -13.00 5.36
C TYR A 145 -10.67 -13.01 6.41
N GLN A 146 -10.44 -13.62 7.58
CA GLN A 146 -11.39 -13.58 8.70
C GLN A 146 -11.61 -12.15 9.18
N ARG A 147 -10.54 -11.36 9.30
CA ARG A 147 -10.64 -9.93 9.64
C ARG A 147 -11.39 -9.14 8.56
N LEU A 148 -11.17 -9.45 7.28
CA LEU A 148 -11.90 -8.83 6.16
C LEU A 148 -13.40 -9.13 6.16
N ILE A 149 -13.83 -10.31 6.63
CA ILE A 149 -15.26 -10.63 6.79
C ILE A 149 -15.92 -9.68 7.80
N GLN A 150 -15.22 -9.35 8.89
CA GLN A 150 -15.73 -8.41 9.90
C GLN A 150 -15.75 -6.96 9.38
N LEU A 151 -14.72 -6.56 8.64
CA LEU A 151 -14.58 -5.20 8.11
C LEU A 151 -15.47 -4.92 6.89
N ILE A 152 -15.68 -5.93 6.04
CA ILE A 152 -16.42 -5.80 4.78
C ILE A 152 -17.40 -6.99 4.64
N PRO A 153 -18.48 -7.04 5.46
CA PRO A 153 -19.39 -8.19 5.50
C PRO A 153 -20.02 -8.52 4.14
N SER A 154 -20.26 -7.51 3.30
CA SER A 154 -20.81 -7.69 1.95
C SER A 154 -19.94 -8.54 1.02
N ARG A 155 -18.64 -8.68 1.31
CA ARG A 155 -17.70 -9.56 0.58
C ARG A 155 -17.42 -10.88 1.31
N GLY A 156 -18.10 -11.15 2.41
CA GLY A 156 -17.90 -12.32 3.26
C GLY A 156 -17.88 -13.67 2.50
N PRO A 157 -18.84 -13.95 1.61
CA PRO A 157 -18.87 -15.20 0.85
C PRO A 157 -17.61 -15.44 0.00
N TYR A 158 -17.07 -14.37 -0.60
CA TYR A 158 -15.82 -14.45 -1.37
C TYR A 158 -14.64 -14.84 -0.47
N TYR A 159 -14.50 -14.19 0.69
CA TYR A 159 -13.41 -14.50 1.63
C TYR A 159 -13.55 -15.89 2.26
N GLN A 160 -14.77 -16.33 2.56
CA GLN A 160 -15.02 -17.69 3.06
C GLN A 160 -14.57 -18.76 2.05
N THR A 161 -14.82 -18.52 0.77
CA THR A 161 -14.37 -19.41 -0.31
C THR A 161 -12.85 -19.50 -0.37
N ARG A 162 -12.14 -18.37 -0.20
CA ARG A 162 -10.68 -18.34 -0.14
C ARG A 162 -10.13 -19.11 1.06
N ILE A 163 -10.72 -18.91 2.25
CA ILE A 163 -10.34 -19.64 3.46
C ILE A 163 -10.47 -21.16 3.25
N GLN A 164 -11.62 -21.62 2.72
CA GLN A 164 -11.85 -23.04 2.46
C GLN A 164 -10.83 -23.65 1.51
N ALA A 165 -10.44 -22.92 0.46
CA ALA A 165 -9.41 -23.36 -0.47
C ALA A 165 -8.05 -23.54 0.23
N LEU A 166 -7.65 -22.55 1.03
CA LEU A 166 -6.37 -22.56 1.74
C LEU A 166 -6.28 -23.67 2.80
N THR A 167 -7.37 -23.99 3.49
CA THR A 167 -7.41 -25.03 4.52
C THR A 167 -7.46 -26.46 3.96
N LYS A 168 -7.82 -26.64 2.68
CA LYS A 168 -7.88 -27.97 2.03
C LYS A 168 -6.58 -28.35 1.32
N SER A 169 -5.66 -27.40 1.14
CA SER A 169 -4.41 -27.59 0.40
C SER A 169 -3.19 -27.86 1.29
N GLY A 170 -3.37 -27.97 2.60
CA GLY A 170 -2.34 -28.37 3.58
C GLY A 170 -2.64 -29.74 4.15
#